data_AF-A0A2G9UPB1-F1
#
_entry.id   AF-A0A2G9UPB1-F1
#
_cell.length_a   1.000
_cell.length_b   1.000
_cell.length_c   1.000
_cell.angle_alpha   90.00
_cell.angle_beta   90.00
_cell.angle_gamma   90.00
#
_symmetry.space_group_name_H-M   'P 1'
#
loop_
_entity.id
_entity.type
_entity.pdbx_description
1 polymer ?
#
loop_
_entity_poly.entity_id
_entity_poly.type
_entity_poly.pdbx_seq_one_letter_code
_entity_poly.pdbx_strand_id
1 'polypeptide(L)'
;MDARPRPVCRAAKQLLAIVDNRPLIDLSEAHSSLTKYHKECEICAGNGFYCELCEDQEQRNQLLFPFSENVAMCPKCLAVFHSKCYEKRSSTCTRCERRRKRADSARED
;
A
#
# COMPACT_ATOMS: atom_id res chain seq x y z
N MET A 1 17.59 -3.31 -14.81
CA MET A 1 17.87 -3.43 -13.37
C MET A 1 18.11 -4.90 -13.08
N ASP A 2 19.30 -5.27 -12.61
CA ASP A 2 19.64 -6.67 -12.29
C ASP A 2 18.97 -7.06 -10.97
N ALA A 3 17.98 -7.96 -11.01
CA ALA A 3 17.23 -8.42 -9.84
C ALA A 3 17.76 -9.76 -9.29
N ARG A 4 18.97 -10.19 -9.71
CA ARG A 4 19.56 -11.43 -9.24
C ARG A 4 19.90 -11.36 -7.74
N PRO A 5 19.48 -12.34 -6.93
CA PRO A 5 19.82 -12.37 -5.51
C PRO A 5 21.32 -12.45 -5.30
N ARG A 6 21.87 -11.64 -4.40
CA ARG A 6 23.27 -11.69 -4.00
C ARG A 6 23.41 -12.01 -2.51
N PRO A 7 24.40 -12.81 -2.12
CA PRO A 7 24.68 -13.05 -0.71
C PRO A 7 25.11 -11.74 -0.05
N VAL A 8 24.52 -11.45 1.10
CA VAL A 8 24.83 -10.29 1.95
C VAL A 8 25.13 -10.77 3.36
N CYS A 9 25.86 -9.98 4.15
CA CYS A 9 26.13 -10.33 5.54
C CYS A 9 24.84 -10.34 6.38
N ARG A 10 24.87 -11.01 7.55
CA ARG A 10 23.70 -11.14 8.44
C ARG A 10 23.12 -9.77 8.82
N ALA A 11 23.98 -8.81 9.15
CA ALA A 11 23.56 -7.46 9.51
C ALA A 11 22.84 -6.75 8.34
N ALA A 12 23.40 -6.84 7.12
CA ALA A 12 22.75 -6.28 5.93
C ALA A 12 21.42 -6.97 5.62
N LYS A 13 21.32 -8.29 5.80
CA LYS A 13 20.05 -9.03 5.65
C LYS A 13 19.00 -8.58 6.66
N GLN A 14 19.40 -8.35 7.92
CA GLN A 14 18.51 -7.83 8.96
C GLN A 14 18.04 -6.41 8.63
N LEU A 15 18.95 -5.55 8.15
CA LEU A 15 18.61 -4.20 7.73
C LEU A 15 17.62 -4.22 6.56
N LEU A 16 17.88 -4.98 5.50
CA LEU A 16 16.98 -5.12 4.35
C LEU A 16 15.58 -5.58 4.77
N ALA A 17 15.49 -6.57 5.68
CA ALA A 17 14.20 -7.04 6.19
C ALA A 17 13.42 -5.96 6.96
N ILE A 18 14.13 -5.06 7.66
CA ILE A 18 13.53 -3.90 8.32
C ILE A 18 13.07 -2.88 7.27
N VAL A 19 13.90 -2.55 6.29
CA VAL A 19 13.61 -1.56 5.24
C VAL A 19 12.43 -1.98 4.35
N ASP A 20 12.28 -3.27 4.06
CA ASP A 20 11.19 -3.78 3.22
C ASP A 20 9.79 -3.56 3.85
N ASN A 21 9.71 -3.49 5.18
CA ASN A 21 8.45 -3.43 5.91
C ASN A 21 8.27 -2.17 6.75
N ARG A 22 9.34 -1.38 6.93
CA ARG A 22 9.32 -0.14 7.71
C ARG A 22 9.95 0.98 6.87
N PRO A 23 9.24 2.08 6.62
CA PRO A 23 9.84 3.24 5.96
C PRO A 23 11.06 3.72 6.77
N LEU A 24 12.19 3.93 6.09
CA LEU A 24 13.44 4.39 6.70
C LEU A 24 13.34 5.80 7.30
N ILE A 25 12.38 6.57 6.80
CA ILE A 25 12.10 7.93 7.23
C ILE A 25 10.63 7.95 7.60
N ASP A 26 10.33 8.29 8.85
CA ASP A 26 8.98 8.64 9.23
C ASP A 26 8.68 10.04 8.67
N LEU A 27 7.84 10.10 7.64
CA LEU A 27 7.45 11.34 6.99
C LEU A 27 6.75 12.31 7.97
N SER A 28 6.10 11.79 9.01
CA SER A 28 5.44 12.59 10.03
C SER A 28 6.45 13.25 10.98
N GLU A 29 7.55 12.58 11.30
CA GLU A 29 8.63 13.13 12.14
C GLU A 29 9.60 14.01 11.35
N ALA A 30 9.85 13.70 10.06
CA ALA A 30 10.82 14.40 9.25
C ALA A 30 10.41 15.85 8.96
N HIS A 31 9.19 16.06 8.44
CA HIS A 31 8.62 17.39 8.26
C HIS A 31 7.13 17.31 7.85
N SER A 32 6.24 17.96 8.62
CA SER A 32 4.80 17.98 8.32
C SER A 32 4.46 18.54 6.93
N SER A 33 5.29 19.44 6.40
CA SER A 33 5.12 19.99 5.05
C SER A 33 5.33 18.95 3.93
N LEU A 34 6.09 17.88 4.17
CA LEU A 34 6.33 16.84 3.16
C LEU A 34 5.06 16.02 2.90
N THR A 35 4.30 15.76 3.96
CA THR A 35 2.98 15.11 3.89
C THR A 35 1.98 15.98 3.13
N LYS A 36 2.02 17.30 3.35
CA LYS A 36 1.19 18.27 2.62
C LYS A 36 1.55 18.27 1.12
N TYR A 37 2.83 18.36 0.79
CA TYR A 37 3.29 18.37 -0.61
C TYR A 37 2.90 17.08 -1.35
N HIS A 38 3.00 15.91 -0.72
CA HIS A 38 2.57 14.65 -1.33
C HIS A 38 1.08 14.62 -1.66
N LYS A 39 0.23 15.29 -0.87
CA LYS A 39 -1.20 15.37 -1.11
C LYS A 39 -1.56 16.38 -2.21
N GLU A 40 -0.78 17.45 -2.35
CA GLU A 40 -1.02 18.54 -3.31
C GLU A 40 -0.32 18.32 -4.66
N CYS A 41 0.71 17.48 -4.71
CA CYS A 41 1.43 17.16 -5.94
C CYS A 41 0.61 16.18 -6.80
N GLU A 42 0.20 16.60 -8.01
CA GLU A 42 -0.58 15.77 -8.94
C GLU A 42 0.12 14.46 -9.32
N ILE A 43 1.45 14.48 -9.44
CA ILE A 43 2.26 13.29 -9.75
C ILE A 43 2.17 12.29 -8.60
N CYS A 44 2.26 12.75 -7.36
CA CYS A 44 2.09 11.91 -6.17
C CYS A 44 0.64 11.44 -6.04
N ALA A 45 -0.33 12.32 -6.33
CA ALA A 45 -1.74 12.00 -6.28
C ALA A 45 -2.13 10.87 -7.24
N GLY A 46 -1.51 10.81 -8.42
CA GLY A 46 -1.66 9.70 -9.37
C GLY A 46 -1.20 8.34 -8.84
N ASN A 47 -0.37 8.31 -7.80
CA ASN A 47 0.09 7.10 -7.11
C ASN A 47 -0.69 6.79 -5.82
N GLY A 48 -1.68 7.61 -5.47
CA GLY A 48 -2.56 7.37 -4.33
C GLY A 48 -3.57 6.23 -4.60
N PHE A 49 -4.35 5.91 -3.57
CA PHE A 49 -5.33 4.83 -3.58
C PHE A 49 -6.71 5.36 -3.22
N TYR A 50 -7.75 4.78 -3.83
CA TYR A 50 -9.13 4.96 -3.39
C TYR A 50 -9.61 3.70 -2.66
N CYS A 51 -10.33 3.88 -1.56
CA CYS A 51 -10.85 2.76 -0.78
C CYS A 51 -12.05 2.11 -1.48
N GLU A 52 -11.83 1.03 -2.23
CA GLU A 52 -12.88 0.28 -2.94
C GLU A 52 -13.91 -0.41 -2.02
N LEU A 53 -13.66 -0.43 -0.72
CA LEU A 53 -14.51 -1.07 0.30
C LEU A 53 -15.42 -0.07 1.02
N CYS A 54 -15.25 1.23 0.78
CA CYS A 54 -15.98 2.27 1.48
C CYS A 54 -17.34 2.52 0.81
N GLU A 55 -18.40 2.51 1.62
CA GLU A 55 -19.79 2.76 1.17
C GLU A 55 -20.10 4.27 1.16
N ASP A 56 -19.44 5.04 2.02
CA ASP A 56 -19.52 6.49 2.07
C ASP A 56 -18.80 7.10 0.85
N GLN A 57 -19.53 7.85 0.03
CA GLN A 57 -18.98 8.37 -1.24
C GLN A 57 -17.90 9.44 -1.02
N GLU A 58 -18.05 10.27 0.00
CA GLU A 58 -17.11 11.36 0.27
C GLU A 58 -15.78 10.79 0.76
N GLN A 59 -15.84 9.86 1.70
CA GLN A 59 -14.66 9.11 2.18
C GLN A 59 -14.05 8.23 1.08
N ARG A 60 -14.86 7.59 0.24
CA ARG A 60 -14.37 6.75 -0.87
C ARG A 60 -13.58 7.56 -1.89
N ASN A 61 -14.00 8.79 -2.16
CA ASN A 61 -13.35 9.69 -3.10
C ASN A 61 -12.18 10.46 -2.47
N GLN A 62 -11.92 10.26 -1.18
CA GLN A 62 -10.71 10.74 -0.54
C GLN A 62 -9.51 9.88 -0.97
N LEU A 63 -8.46 10.56 -1.42
CA LEU A 63 -7.22 9.90 -1.81
C LEU A 63 -6.45 9.43 -0.56
N LEU A 64 -6.11 8.14 -0.52
CA LEU A 64 -5.36 7.51 0.54
C LEU A 64 -3.92 7.26 0.13
N PHE A 65 -3.02 7.39 1.10
CA PHE A 65 -1.62 7.01 0.98
C PHE A 65 -1.24 6.02 2.08
N PRO A 66 -0.18 5.22 1.89
CA PRO A 66 0.34 4.32 2.94
C PRO A 66 0.61 4.98 4.30
N PHE A 67 0.95 6.27 4.29
CA PHE A 67 1.24 7.08 5.48
C PHE A 67 0.03 7.90 5.97
N SER A 68 -1.15 7.73 5.37
CA SER A 68 -2.36 8.39 5.85
C SER A 68 -2.82 7.75 7.16
N GLU A 69 -3.50 8.53 7.99
CA GLU A 69 -4.06 8.02 9.25
C GLU A 69 -5.21 7.06 8.98
N ASN A 70 -5.40 6.08 9.87
CA ASN A 70 -6.53 5.13 9.84
C ASN A 70 -6.67 4.35 8.52
N VAL A 71 -5.53 4.00 7.91
CA VAL A 71 -5.47 3.11 6.74
C VAL A 71 -4.82 1.78 7.08
N ALA A 72 -5.17 0.77 6.30
CA ALA A 72 -4.56 -0.54 6.32
C ALA A 72 -4.09 -0.92 4.92
N MET A 73 -2.95 -1.61 4.84
CA MET A 73 -2.37 -2.08 3.59
C MET A 73 -2.54 -3.59 3.44
N CYS A 74 -2.90 -4.03 2.24
CA CYS A 74 -2.86 -5.44 1.92
C CYS A 74 -1.40 -5.94 1.85
N PRO A 75 -1.00 -6.96 2.62
CA PRO A 75 0.38 -7.44 2.64
C PRO A 75 0.82 -8.12 1.33
N LYS A 76 -0.13 -8.47 0.44
CA LYS A 76 0.16 -9.17 -0.82
C LYS A 76 0.35 -8.23 -2.01
N CYS A 77 -0.45 -7.17 -2.09
CA CYS A 77 -0.48 -6.30 -3.28
C CYS A 77 -0.31 -4.82 -2.94
N LEU A 78 -0.12 -4.50 -1.66
CA LEU A 78 0.10 -3.15 -1.12
C LEU A 78 -1.04 -2.16 -1.42
N ALA A 79 -2.23 -2.66 -1.80
CA ALA A 79 -3.41 -1.82 -1.92
C ALA A 79 -3.79 -1.26 -0.55
N VAL A 80 -4.10 0.03 -0.51
CA VAL A 80 -4.46 0.77 0.71
C VAL A 80 -5.98 0.88 0.81
N PHE A 81 -6.51 0.68 2.02
CA PHE A 81 -7.92 0.81 2.36
C PHE A 81 -8.05 1.56 3.68
N HIS A 82 -9.21 2.13 4.00
CA HIS A 82 -9.50 2.54 5.39
C HIS A 82 -9.42 1.32 6.31
N SER A 83 -8.78 1.45 7.49
CA SER A 83 -8.59 0.34 8.44
C SER A 83 -9.93 -0.30 8.79
N LYS A 84 -10.93 0.51 9.14
CA LYS A 84 -12.29 0.05 9.45
C LYS A 84 -12.93 -0.74 8.31
N CYS A 85 -12.78 -0.28 7.06
CA CYS A 85 -13.33 -0.96 5.90
C CYS A 85 -12.63 -2.31 5.65
N TYR A 86 -11.31 -2.36 5.84
CA TYR A 86 -10.54 -3.57 5.65
C TYR A 86 -10.83 -4.61 6.74
N GLU A 87 -10.93 -4.18 8.00
CA GLU A 87 -11.31 -5.01 9.14
C GLU A 87 -12.75 -5.54 9.03
N LYS A 88 -13.73 -4.70 8.64
CA LYS A 88 -15.12 -5.12 8.37
C LYS A 88 -15.21 -6.25 7.34
N ARG A 89 -14.24 -6.31 6.41
CA ARG A 89 -14.12 -7.35 5.37
C ARG A 89 -13.20 -8.52 5.79
N SER A 90 -12.94 -8.70 7.08
CA SER A 90 -12.05 -9.73 7.62
C SER A 90 -10.66 -9.71 6.97
N SER A 91 -10.13 -8.51 6.70
CA SER A 91 -8.84 -8.29 6.03
C SER A 91 -8.72 -8.95 4.65
N THR A 92 -9.85 -9.17 3.98
CA THR A 92 -9.88 -9.76 2.63
C THR A 92 -9.74 -8.68 1.56
N CYS A 93 -8.69 -8.77 0.74
CA CYS A 93 -8.40 -7.78 -0.29
C CYS A 93 -9.11 -8.08 -1.62
N THR A 94 -10.07 -7.23 -2.01
CA THR A 94 -10.81 -7.31 -3.28
C THR A 94 -9.91 -7.25 -4.51
N ARG A 95 -8.83 -6.47 -4.46
CA ARG A 95 -7.85 -6.39 -5.56
C ARG A 95 -7.15 -7.73 -5.77
N CYS A 96 -6.76 -8.41 -4.71
CA CYS A 96 -6.16 -9.74 -4.78
C CYS A 96 -7.17 -10.79 -5.28
N GLU A 97 -8.42 -10.72 -4.84
CA GLU A 97 -9.48 -11.60 -5.36
C GLU A 97 -9.69 -11.44 -6.86
N ARG A 98 -9.82 -10.20 -7.36
CA ARG A 98 -9.94 -9.91 -8.80
C ARG A 98 -8.72 -10.37 -9.59
N ARG A 99 -7.52 -10.29 -9.03
CA ARG A 99 -6.30 -10.83 -9.66
C ARG A 99 -6.33 -12.34 -9.76
N ARG A 100 -6.72 -13.04 -8.68
CA ARG A 100 -6.84 -14.50 -8.65
C ARG A 100 -7.86 -15.00 -9.68
N LYS A 101 -9.08 -14.44 -9.67
CA LYS A 101 -10.14 -14.82 -10.63
C LYS A 101 -9.71 -14.70 -12.09
N ARG A 102 -8.99 -13.63 -12.45
CA ARG A 102 -8.46 -13.44 -13.82
C ARG A 102 -7.33 -14.42 -14.18
N ALA A 103 -6.52 -14.81 -13.19
CA ALA A 103 -5.47 -15.80 -13.41
C ALA A 103 -6.04 -17.21 -13.56
N ASP A 104 -7.12 -17.53 -12.85
CA ASP A 104 -7.78 -18.83 -12.94
C ASP A 104 -8.49 -18.97 -14.30
N SER A 105 -9.21 -17.95 -14.78
CA SER A 105 -9.87 -17.99 -16.10
C SER A 105 -8.90 -18.11 -17.27
N ALA A 106 -7.68 -17.58 -17.15
CA ALA A 106 -6.66 -17.66 -18.21
C ALA A 106 -5.93 -19.03 -18.26
N ARG A 107 -6.22 -19.96 -17.35
CA ARG A 107 -5.67 -21.31 -17.32
C ARG A 107 -6.62 -22.37 -17.85
N GLU A 108 -7.89 -22.01 -18.03
CA GLU A 108 -8.95 -22.89 -18.55
C GLU A 108 -9.07 -22.80 -20.08
N ASP A 109 -8.42 -21.79 -20.69
CA ASP A 109 -8.17 -21.66 -22.13
C ASP A 109 -6.77 -22.21 -22.50
#